data_AF-A0A653C5C7-F1
#
_entry.id   AF-A0A653C5C7-F1
#
_cell.length_a   1.000
_cell.length_b   1.000
_cell.length_c   1.000
_cell.angle_alpha   90.00
_cell.angle_beta   90.00
_cell.angle_gamma   90.00
#
_symmetry.space_group_name_H-M   'P 1'
#
loop_
_entity.id
_entity.type
_entity.pdbx_description
1 polymer ?
#
loop_
_entity_poly.entity_id
_entity_poly.type
_entity_poly.pdbx_seq_one_letter_code
_entity_poly.pdbx_strand_id
1 'polypeptide(L)'
;MIVTLDHDTTMSPRAESEQNASVTPDNLFINYLSRIHRDEDFHFILSGIVRLLNNPLVQTYLPNSTKKVHFHQELLVFFWKVCDYNKKFLYYVLKSSELLDILVPILYHLNDSRADQSRVGLMHIGVFILLLLSGERNFGVRLNKPYTATIPMDIPVFTGTHADLLIVVFHKIITTGHQRLQPLFDCLLTILVNVSPYLKTLSMVASTKLLHLLEAFSTPWFLFSASSNHHLVFFLLEIFNNIIQYQFDGNSNLVYTIIRKRQVFHSLANLPTDYGAIAKSMNRRSKCREAALTSPETGGGRGEGDPPHGVEGEGEETAMEGSRPALPAEPGTLNATLPDTPHIGQMTERESAHPPANESEGVVGVTGVEDMKDIKEKKSTKKDNSKAKSPTGNESSFSRSVKTRSSLRVTAPVEQNGQWVPTAEWVHSWKSKLPLQTIMRLLQVLVPQVEKICIDKGLTDESEILKFLQHGTLVGLLPVPHPILIRKYQANSGTTTWFRTYMWGVIYLRNVDPPIWYDTDVKLFEIQRI
;
A
#
# COMPACT_ATOMS: atom_id res chain seq x y z
N MET A 1 26.10 -4.71 -12.23
CA MET A 1 24.95 -5.64 -12.16
C MET A 1 23.61 -4.94 -12.35
N ILE A 2 23.26 -3.91 -11.57
CA ILE A 2 22.01 -3.16 -11.79
C ILE A 2 21.94 -2.57 -13.21
N VAL A 3 23.01 -1.90 -13.66
CA VAL A 3 23.16 -1.38 -15.03
C VAL A 3 22.97 -2.46 -16.10
N THR A 4 23.59 -3.63 -15.92
CA THR A 4 23.50 -4.73 -16.88
C THR A 4 22.11 -5.35 -16.93
N LEU A 5 21.33 -5.27 -15.85
CA LEU A 5 19.95 -5.76 -15.79
C LEU A 5 18.93 -4.77 -16.39
N ASP A 6 19.30 -3.51 -16.60
CA ASP A 6 18.43 -2.52 -17.24
C ASP A 6 18.82 -2.22 -18.70
N HIS A 7 19.97 -2.71 -19.14
CA HIS A 7 20.47 -2.50 -20.50
C HIS A 7 19.46 -3.00 -21.53
N ASP A 8 18.85 -2.03 -22.22
CA ASP A 8 17.87 -2.22 -23.27
C ASP A 8 18.61 -2.36 -24.61
N THR A 9 18.74 -3.58 -25.09
CA THR A 9 19.44 -3.93 -26.34
C THR A 9 18.69 -3.48 -27.61
N THR A 10 17.52 -2.85 -27.46
CA THR A 10 16.65 -2.43 -28.56
C THR A 10 17.09 -1.13 -29.26
N MET A 11 18.01 -0.36 -28.69
CA MET A 11 18.43 0.96 -29.19
C MET A 11 19.72 0.97 -30.03
N SER A 12 20.12 -0.16 -30.62
CA SER A 12 21.20 -0.14 -31.62
C SER A 12 20.62 0.23 -32.99
N PRO A 13 21.07 1.30 -33.67
CA PRO A 13 20.60 1.63 -35.01
C PRO A 13 20.98 0.47 -35.95
N ARG A 14 19.98 -0.29 -36.39
CA ARG A 14 20.17 -1.33 -37.42
C ARG A 14 20.71 -0.64 -38.67
N ALA A 15 21.98 -0.89 -38.98
CA ALA A 15 22.48 -0.72 -40.33
C ALA A 15 21.63 -1.60 -41.26
N GLU A 16 21.06 -0.97 -42.28
CA GLU A 16 20.19 -1.59 -43.27
C GLU A 16 20.88 -2.80 -43.91
N SER A 17 20.36 -3.99 -43.63
CA SER A 17 20.50 -5.15 -44.51
C SER A 17 19.41 -6.17 -44.17
N GLU A 18 18.74 -6.63 -45.22
CA GLU A 18 17.42 -7.23 -45.23
C GLU A 18 17.37 -8.68 -44.70
N GLN A 19 16.16 -9.09 -44.31
CA GLN A 19 15.65 -10.47 -44.22
C GLN A 19 16.26 -11.39 -43.15
N ASN A 20 15.72 -11.29 -41.92
CA ASN A 20 15.23 -12.45 -41.17
C ASN A 20 14.34 -12.01 -39.99
N ALA A 21 13.23 -12.73 -39.82
CA ALA A 21 12.27 -12.51 -38.74
C ALA A 21 12.85 -12.90 -37.37
N SER A 22 12.48 -12.11 -36.35
CA SER A 22 12.44 -12.43 -34.91
C SER A 22 13.72 -12.91 -34.20
N VAL A 23 14.73 -12.04 -34.05
CA VAL A 23 15.67 -12.14 -32.92
C VAL A 23 15.71 -10.79 -32.22
N THR A 24 14.92 -10.66 -31.14
CA THR A 24 15.18 -9.65 -30.13
C THR A 24 16.57 -9.95 -29.56
N PRO A 25 17.51 -9.01 -29.51
CA PRO A 25 18.77 -9.24 -28.81
C PRO A 25 18.46 -9.40 -27.32
N ASP A 26 18.31 -10.60 -26.80
CA ASP A 26 17.94 -10.81 -25.40
C ASP A 26 19.07 -10.37 -24.47
N ASN A 27 18.75 -9.54 -23.46
CA ASN A 27 19.70 -9.21 -22.40
C ASN A 27 20.11 -10.51 -21.67
N LEU A 28 21.34 -10.97 -21.93
CA LEU A 28 21.86 -12.24 -21.41
C LEU A 28 21.83 -12.29 -19.88
N PHE A 29 22.04 -11.18 -19.18
CA PHE A 29 22.01 -11.13 -17.73
C PHE A 29 20.60 -11.36 -17.18
N ILE A 30 19.57 -10.77 -17.80
CA ILE A 30 18.16 -11.03 -17.45
C ILE A 30 17.83 -12.50 -17.74
N ASN A 31 18.31 -13.03 -18.88
CA ASN A 31 18.10 -14.42 -19.25
C ASN A 31 18.72 -15.38 -18.21
N TYR A 32 19.97 -15.19 -17.82
CA TYR A 32 20.60 -16.01 -16.78
C TYR A 32 19.91 -15.84 -15.42
N LEU A 33 19.56 -14.63 -15.02
CA LEU A 33 18.89 -14.35 -13.74
C LEU A 33 17.52 -15.04 -13.64
N SER A 34 16.72 -15.00 -14.72
CA SER A 34 15.40 -15.65 -14.77
C SER A 34 15.47 -17.19 -14.75
N ARG A 35 16.61 -17.77 -15.15
CA ARG A 35 16.85 -19.22 -15.12
C ARG A 35 17.32 -19.76 -13.77
N ILE A 36 17.77 -18.92 -12.84
CA ILE A 36 18.11 -19.36 -11.47
C ILE A 36 16.86 -19.96 -10.83
N HIS A 37 17.00 -21.13 -10.24
CA HIS A 37 15.87 -21.88 -9.66
C HIS A 37 16.24 -22.77 -8.47
N ARG A 38 17.53 -22.91 -8.13
CA ARG A 38 17.95 -23.73 -6.98
C ARG A 38 17.77 -22.93 -5.69
N ASP A 39 17.23 -23.57 -4.67
CA ASP A 39 16.98 -22.96 -3.36
C ASP A 39 18.29 -22.48 -2.70
N GLU A 40 19.41 -23.18 -2.91
CA GLU A 40 20.74 -22.78 -2.43
C GLU A 40 21.17 -21.42 -3.01
N ASP A 41 20.98 -21.22 -4.31
CA ASP A 41 21.32 -19.97 -4.99
C ASP A 41 20.42 -18.83 -4.49
N PHE A 42 19.12 -19.11 -4.32
CA PHE A 42 18.18 -18.14 -3.77
C PHE A 42 18.50 -17.78 -2.32
N HIS A 43 18.86 -18.75 -1.47
CA HIS A 43 19.30 -18.50 -0.11
C HIS A 43 20.55 -17.61 -0.08
N PHE A 44 21.55 -17.91 -0.91
CA PHE A 44 22.77 -17.12 -0.99
C PHE A 44 22.48 -15.66 -1.38
N ILE A 45 21.65 -15.44 -2.41
CA ILE A 45 21.25 -14.09 -2.84
C ILE A 45 20.50 -13.38 -1.73
N LEU A 46 19.50 -14.04 -1.13
CA LEU A 46 18.64 -13.48 -0.09
C LEU A 46 19.44 -13.08 1.16
N SER A 47 20.22 -14.02 1.69
CA SER A 47 21.07 -13.82 2.87
C SER A 47 22.10 -12.72 2.62
N GLY A 48 22.67 -12.66 1.40
CA GLY A 48 23.56 -11.58 0.98
C GLY A 48 22.90 -10.21 1.06
N ILE A 49 21.70 -10.06 0.49
CA ILE A 49 20.92 -8.81 0.51
C ILE A 49 20.55 -8.43 1.95
N VAL A 50 20.03 -9.38 2.73
CA VAL A 50 19.65 -9.18 4.14
C VAL A 50 20.84 -8.68 4.96
N ARG A 51 22.00 -9.34 4.84
CA ARG A 51 23.22 -8.97 5.56
C ARG A 51 23.68 -7.55 5.22
N LEU A 52 23.62 -7.18 3.94
CA LEU A 52 24.06 -5.86 3.48
C LEU A 52 23.08 -4.74 3.89
N LEU A 53 21.76 -5.00 3.84
CA LEU A 53 20.74 -4.06 4.30
C LEU A 53 20.77 -3.85 5.82
N ASN A 54 21.05 -4.90 6.60
CA ASN A 54 21.12 -4.80 8.05
C ASN A 54 22.44 -4.22 8.56
N ASN A 55 23.53 -4.27 7.76
CA ASN A 55 24.86 -3.81 8.19
C ASN A 55 24.87 -2.39 8.84
N PRO A 56 24.20 -1.37 8.28
CA PRO A 56 24.19 -0.03 8.89
C PRO A 56 23.39 0.07 10.20
N LEU A 57 22.49 -0.89 10.42
CA LEU A 57 21.51 -0.92 11.52
C LEU A 57 22.04 -1.67 12.75
N VAL A 58 23.08 -2.49 12.58
CA VAL A 58 23.71 -3.20 13.69
C VAL A 58 24.42 -2.20 14.60
N GLN A 59 23.97 -2.15 15.85
CA GLN A 59 24.65 -1.40 16.90
C GLN A 59 25.91 -2.16 17.34
N THR A 60 27.00 -1.43 17.50
CA THR A 60 28.25 -1.95 18.06
C THR A 60 28.62 -1.12 19.28
N TYR A 61 29.24 -1.76 20.28
CA TYR A 61 29.62 -1.09 21.53
C TYR A 61 30.63 0.04 21.31
N LEU A 62 31.55 -0.11 20.34
CA LEU A 62 32.52 0.91 20.00
C LEU A 62 32.09 1.66 18.73
N PRO A 63 32.07 3.02 18.73
CA PRO A 63 31.81 3.80 17.53
C PRO A 63 32.86 3.50 16.46
N ASN A 64 32.45 3.41 15.19
CA ASN A 64 33.28 3.08 14.04
C ASN A 64 33.95 1.69 14.08
N SER A 65 33.57 0.80 15.00
CA SER A 65 34.12 -0.57 15.06
C SER A 65 33.71 -1.45 13.88
N THR A 66 32.66 -1.07 13.15
CA THR A 66 32.23 -1.74 11.92
C THR A 66 32.13 -0.74 10.78
N LYS A 67 32.67 -1.11 9.62
CA LYS A 67 32.51 -0.32 8.41
C LYS A 67 31.05 -0.37 7.97
N LYS A 68 30.38 0.78 8.00
CA LYS A 68 29.01 0.92 7.52
C LYS A 68 28.97 1.03 6.00
N VAL A 69 28.06 0.27 5.42
CA VAL A 69 27.85 0.19 3.98
C VAL A 69 26.73 1.15 3.57
N HIS A 70 27.03 2.12 2.71
CA HIS A 70 26.10 3.18 2.36
C HIS A 70 25.54 3.02 0.94
N PHE A 71 25.01 1.84 0.57
CA PHE A 71 24.39 1.59 -0.75
C PHE A 71 22.99 0.94 -0.66
N HIS A 72 22.21 1.34 0.35
CA HIS A 72 20.88 0.80 0.58
C HIS A 72 19.90 1.09 -0.58
N GLN A 73 20.01 2.26 -1.24
CA GLN A 73 19.15 2.59 -2.38
C GLN A 73 19.35 1.60 -3.55
N GLU A 74 20.60 1.30 -3.86
CA GLU A 74 20.99 0.34 -4.89
C GLU A 74 20.60 -1.08 -4.52
N LEU A 75 20.74 -1.48 -3.25
CA LEU A 75 20.29 -2.78 -2.78
C LEU A 75 18.79 -2.96 -2.93
N LEU A 76 17.98 -1.93 -2.64
CA LEU A 76 16.53 -2.00 -2.80
C LEU A 76 16.15 -2.09 -4.27
N VAL A 77 16.77 -1.31 -5.15
CA VAL A 77 16.55 -1.42 -6.60
C VAL A 77 16.99 -2.78 -7.13
N PHE A 78 18.11 -3.30 -6.66
CA PHE A 78 18.58 -4.64 -7.04
C PHE A 78 17.60 -5.72 -6.59
N PHE A 79 17.18 -5.69 -5.32
CA PHE A 79 16.19 -6.61 -4.78
C PHE A 79 14.89 -6.59 -5.59
N TRP A 80 14.37 -5.39 -5.88
CA TRP A 80 13.20 -5.21 -6.75
C TRP A 80 13.39 -5.89 -8.11
N LYS A 81 14.49 -5.60 -8.82
CA LYS A 81 14.77 -6.17 -10.15
C LYS A 81 14.89 -7.70 -10.11
N VAL A 82 15.49 -8.27 -9.07
CA VAL A 82 15.58 -9.74 -8.92
C VAL A 82 14.19 -10.35 -8.71
N CYS A 83 13.37 -9.76 -7.84
CA CYS A 83 11.98 -10.19 -7.66
C CYS A 83 11.13 -10.04 -8.92
N ASP A 84 11.40 -9.01 -9.73
CA ASP A 84 10.62 -8.75 -10.94
C ASP A 84 10.98 -9.74 -12.07
N TYR A 85 12.27 -9.91 -12.36
CA TYR A 85 12.74 -10.81 -13.42
C TYR A 85 12.69 -12.29 -13.05
N ASN A 86 12.67 -12.65 -11.76
CA ASN A 86 12.59 -14.03 -11.32
C ASN A 86 11.46 -14.22 -10.29
N LYS A 87 10.28 -14.60 -10.78
CA LYS A 87 9.12 -14.89 -9.92
C LYS A 87 9.35 -16.07 -8.97
N LYS A 88 10.21 -17.05 -9.33
CA LYS A 88 10.58 -18.15 -8.43
C LYS A 88 11.34 -17.64 -7.21
N PHE A 89 12.25 -16.69 -7.40
CA PHE A 89 12.92 -16.00 -6.29
C PHE A 89 11.92 -15.24 -5.41
N LEU A 90 10.98 -14.49 -6.00
CA LEU A 90 9.93 -13.81 -5.24
C LEU A 90 9.13 -14.80 -4.36
N TYR A 91 8.69 -15.93 -4.92
CA TYR A 91 8.00 -16.96 -4.15
C TYR A 91 8.88 -17.59 -3.07
N TYR A 92 10.18 -17.77 -3.33
CA TYR A 92 11.14 -18.23 -2.34
C TYR A 92 11.25 -17.24 -1.17
N VAL A 93 11.42 -15.95 -1.44
CA VAL A 93 11.47 -14.88 -0.43
C VAL A 93 10.20 -14.90 0.45
N LEU A 94 9.02 -15.03 -0.17
CA LEU A 94 7.74 -15.05 0.54
C LEU A 94 7.52 -16.29 1.42
N LYS A 95 8.20 -17.41 1.11
CA LYS A 95 8.19 -18.63 1.94
C LYS A 95 9.29 -18.64 3.00
N SER A 96 10.37 -17.89 2.77
CA SER A 96 11.54 -17.85 3.65
C SER A 96 11.21 -17.31 5.05
N SER A 97 12.01 -17.72 6.04
CA SER A 97 12.04 -17.12 7.38
C SER A 97 12.65 -15.73 7.39
N GLU A 98 13.50 -15.42 6.40
CA GLU A 98 14.26 -14.18 6.28
C GLU A 98 13.44 -13.01 5.70
N LEU A 99 12.17 -13.25 5.32
CA LEU A 99 11.28 -12.21 4.80
C LEU A 99 11.19 -10.99 5.72
N LEU A 100 11.09 -11.23 7.03
CA LEU A 100 10.99 -10.16 8.02
C LEU A 100 12.33 -9.43 8.22
N ASP A 101 13.44 -10.11 7.97
CA ASP A 101 14.78 -9.54 8.05
C ASP A 101 15.09 -8.61 6.87
N ILE A 102 14.29 -8.67 5.78
CA ILE A 102 14.23 -7.64 4.72
C ILE A 102 13.25 -6.53 5.08
N LEU A 103 12.07 -6.88 5.60
CA LEU A 103 11.01 -5.93 5.93
C LEU A 103 11.51 -4.83 6.88
N VAL A 104 12.21 -5.23 7.95
CA VAL A 104 12.61 -4.29 9.01
C VAL A 104 13.58 -3.21 8.51
N PRO A 105 14.66 -3.52 7.75
CA PRO A 105 15.48 -2.49 7.12
C PRO A 105 14.73 -1.58 6.15
N ILE A 106 13.78 -2.10 5.37
CA ILE A 106 12.95 -1.27 4.48
C ILE A 106 12.17 -0.26 5.31
N LEU A 107 11.47 -0.71 6.36
CA LEU A 107 10.69 0.17 7.23
C LEU A 107 11.57 1.17 7.98
N TYR A 108 12.78 0.78 8.39
CA TYR A 108 13.76 1.69 8.98
C TYR A 108 14.08 2.85 8.04
N HIS A 109 14.50 2.54 6.80
CA HIS A 109 14.91 3.56 5.84
C HIS A 109 13.75 4.45 5.39
N LEU A 110 12.53 3.90 5.29
CA LEU A 110 11.33 4.67 5.04
C LEU A 110 11.03 5.63 6.21
N ASN A 111 11.15 5.17 7.46
CA ASN A 111 10.92 6.03 8.62
C ASN A 111 11.98 7.14 8.71
N ASP A 112 13.26 6.82 8.56
CA ASP A 112 14.38 7.77 8.62
C ASP A 112 14.26 8.86 7.53
N SER A 113 13.86 8.47 6.33
CA SER A 113 13.87 9.36 5.16
C SER A 113 12.59 10.16 4.96
N ARG A 114 11.53 9.95 5.76
CA ARG A 114 10.19 10.53 5.56
C ARG A 114 10.14 12.06 5.54
N ALA A 115 11.05 12.71 6.25
CA ALA A 115 11.11 14.17 6.37
C ALA A 115 12.00 14.81 5.28
N ASP A 116 12.82 14.00 4.60
CA ASP A 116 13.83 14.47 3.64
C ASP A 116 13.29 14.43 2.20
N GLN A 117 13.01 15.61 1.65
CA GLN A 117 12.50 15.76 0.28
C GLN A 117 13.48 15.28 -0.80
N SER A 118 14.77 15.16 -0.50
CA SER A 118 15.76 14.63 -1.45
C SER A 118 15.67 13.11 -1.61
N ARG A 119 15.07 12.43 -0.61
CA ARG A 119 14.95 10.97 -0.56
C ARG A 119 13.59 10.44 -1.01
N VAL A 120 12.82 11.25 -1.72
CA VAL A 120 11.51 10.84 -2.26
C VAL A 120 11.61 9.57 -3.10
N GLY A 121 12.66 9.43 -3.91
CA GLY A 121 12.87 8.22 -4.71
C GLY A 121 13.05 6.96 -3.86
N LEU A 122 13.79 7.06 -2.74
CA LEU A 122 13.94 5.98 -1.76
C LEU A 122 12.59 5.60 -1.12
N MET A 123 11.75 6.59 -0.82
CA MET A 123 10.40 6.34 -0.30
C MET A 123 9.56 5.52 -1.27
N HIS A 124 9.59 5.86 -2.56
CA HIS A 124 8.84 5.15 -3.59
C HIS A 124 9.32 3.72 -3.83
N ILE A 125 10.64 3.48 -3.98
CA ILE A 125 11.16 2.10 -4.15
C ILE A 125 10.82 1.23 -2.94
N GLY A 126 10.96 1.74 -1.71
CA GLY A 126 10.61 0.99 -0.51
C GLY A 126 9.12 0.66 -0.44
N VAL A 127 8.24 1.63 -0.71
CA VAL A 127 6.79 1.40 -0.73
C VAL A 127 6.38 0.45 -1.84
N PHE A 128 6.97 0.54 -3.04
CA PHE A 128 6.67 -0.37 -4.14
C PHE A 128 7.11 -1.81 -3.84
N ILE A 129 8.29 -2.02 -3.25
CA ILE A 129 8.70 -3.34 -2.77
C ILE A 129 7.65 -3.91 -1.80
N LEU A 130 7.20 -3.12 -0.83
CA LEU A 130 6.18 -3.57 0.11
C LEU A 130 4.83 -3.83 -0.57
N LEU A 131 4.45 -3.04 -1.59
CA LEU A 131 3.26 -3.28 -2.41
C LEU A 131 3.36 -4.62 -3.14
N LEU A 132 4.50 -4.90 -3.78
CA LEU A 132 4.78 -6.18 -4.45
C LEU A 132 4.66 -7.36 -3.48
N LEU A 133 5.29 -7.27 -2.31
CA LEU A 133 5.25 -8.34 -1.29
C LEU A 133 3.85 -8.51 -0.69
N SER A 134 3.10 -7.42 -0.49
CA SER A 134 1.75 -7.44 0.08
C SER A 134 0.72 -8.13 -0.79
N GLY A 135 0.98 -8.26 -2.10
CA GLY A 135 0.11 -8.95 -3.04
C GLY A 135 0.00 -10.47 -2.79
N GLU A 136 0.79 -11.02 -1.86
CA GLU A 136 0.86 -12.45 -1.59
C GLU A 136 0.47 -12.76 -0.14
N ARG A 137 -0.42 -13.74 0.04
CA ARG A 137 -0.99 -14.11 1.36
C ARG A 137 0.08 -14.39 2.42
N ASN A 138 1.17 -15.05 2.03
CA ASN A 138 2.24 -15.44 2.95
C ASN A 138 2.88 -14.22 3.65
N PHE A 139 2.96 -13.08 2.96
CA PHE A 139 3.45 -11.84 3.56
C PHE A 139 2.58 -11.41 4.74
N GLY A 140 1.27 -11.27 4.51
CA GLY A 140 0.31 -10.88 5.56
C GLY A 140 0.29 -11.86 6.74
N VAL A 141 0.36 -13.16 6.48
CA VAL A 141 0.44 -14.17 7.55
C VAL A 141 1.71 -14.04 8.38
N ARG A 142 2.87 -13.82 7.72
CA ARG A 142 4.18 -13.73 8.38
C ARG A 142 4.33 -12.49 9.26
N LEU A 143 3.62 -11.41 8.96
CA LEU A 143 3.62 -10.18 9.76
C LEU A 143 3.17 -10.39 11.21
N ASN A 144 2.43 -11.46 11.51
CA ASN A 144 2.01 -11.79 12.88
C ASN A 144 3.14 -12.29 13.79
N LYS A 145 4.37 -12.51 13.27
CA LYS A 145 5.50 -12.86 14.13
C LYS A 145 5.78 -11.72 15.11
N PRO A 146 6.05 -12.01 16.40
CA PRO A 146 6.44 -10.99 17.38
C PRO A 146 7.63 -10.17 16.88
N TYR A 147 7.56 -8.84 17.05
CA TYR A 147 8.65 -7.94 16.73
C TYR A 147 9.59 -7.84 17.94
N THR A 148 10.82 -8.31 17.78
CA THR A 148 11.84 -8.35 18.85
C THR A 148 13.08 -7.52 18.51
N ALA A 149 13.15 -6.91 17.33
CA ALA A 149 14.36 -6.21 16.91
C ALA A 149 14.53 -4.90 17.68
N THR A 150 15.76 -4.65 18.15
CA THR A 150 16.15 -3.45 18.91
C THR A 150 16.78 -2.39 18.00
N ILE A 151 16.23 -2.21 16.79
CA ILE A 151 16.73 -1.18 15.89
C ILE A 151 16.20 0.17 16.40
N PRO A 152 17.07 1.17 16.65
CA PRO A 152 16.66 2.48 17.14
C PRO A 152 15.88 3.21 16.03
N MET A 153 14.56 3.09 16.07
CA MET A 153 13.66 3.85 15.21
C MET A 153 13.04 4.97 16.04
N ASP A 154 12.91 6.14 15.43
CA ASP A 154 12.08 7.21 15.96
C ASP A 154 10.60 6.80 15.81
N ILE A 155 10.12 5.93 16.70
CA ILE A 155 8.74 5.47 16.82
C ILE A 155 8.40 5.26 18.30
N PRO A 156 7.11 5.35 18.71
CA PRO A 156 6.72 5.03 20.07
C PRO A 156 7.12 3.59 20.44
N VAL A 157 7.49 3.37 21.70
CA VAL A 157 7.74 2.02 22.21
C VAL A 157 6.42 1.25 22.23
N PHE A 158 6.43 0.05 21.66
CA PHE A 158 5.28 -0.85 21.68
C PHE A 158 5.75 -2.30 21.81
N THR A 159 4.86 -3.15 22.31
CA THR A 159 5.02 -4.61 22.29
C THR A 159 3.96 -5.17 21.34
N GLY A 160 4.41 -5.82 20.27
CA GLY A 160 3.51 -6.28 19.22
C GLY A 160 4.22 -7.11 18.16
N THR A 161 3.62 -7.14 16.98
CA THR A 161 4.04 -7.92 15.83
C THR A 161 4.72 -7.04 14.77
N HIS A 162 5.23 -7.64 13.70
CA HIS A 162 5.74 -6.89 12.56
C HIS A 162 4.62 -6.13 11.82
N ALA A 163 3.36 -6.58 11.94
CA ALA A 163 2.21 -5.82 11.44
C ALA A 163 2.05 -4.48 12.17
N ASP A 164 2.27 -4.47 13.49
CA ASP A 164 2.22 -3.24 14.29
C ASP A 164 3.32 -2.26 13.87
N LEU A 165 4.54 -2.75 13.66
CA LEU A 165 5.65 -1.94 13.13
C LEU A 165 5.28 -1.29 11.79
N LEU A 166 4.74 -2.09 10.86
CA LEU A 166 4.30 -1.63 9.54
C LEU A 166 3.27 -0.50 9.66
N ILE A 167 2.23 -0.69 10.49
CA ILE A 167 1.17 0.30 10.71
C ILE A 167 1.73 1.59 11.33
N VAL A 168 2.59 1.47 12.35
CA VAL A 168 3.18 2.63 13.05
C VAL A 168 4.07 3.44 12.12
N VAL A 169 4.91 2.78 11.32
CA VAL A 169 5.77 3.47 10.34
C VAL A 169 4.94 4.13 9.26
N PHE A 170 3.92 3.46 8.72
CA PHE A 170 3.04 4.04 7.69
C PHE A 170 2.24 5.23 8.22
N HIS A 171 1.72 5.12 9.45
CA HIS A 171 1.08 6.25 10.14
C HIS A 171 2.02 7.45 10.22
N LYS A 172 3.27 7.22 10.62
CA LYS A 172 4.26 8.30 10.78
C LYS A 172 4.65 8.93 9.45
N ILE A 173 4.79 8.13 8.39
CA ILE A 173 5.01 8.63 7.02
C ILE A 173 3.83 9.51 6.56
N ILE A 174 2.60 9.09 6.83
CA ILE A 174 1.39 9.82 6.43
C ILE A 174 1.23 11.14 7.21
N THR A 175 1.49 11.11 8.52
CA THR A 175 1.22 12.26 9.40
C THR A 175 2.35 13.26 9.51
N THR A 176 3.60 12.79 9.47
CA THR A 176 4.80 13.64 9.65
C THR A 176 5.65 13.78 8.38
N GLY A 177 5.29 13.08 7.31
CA GLY A 177 5.97 13.16 6.03
C GLY A 177 5.72 14.49 5.31
N HIS A 178 6.64 14.84 4.40
CA HIS A 178 6.49 16.05 3.60
C HIS A 178 5.43 15.89 2.49
N GLN A 179 4.93 17.00 1.93
CA GLN A 179 3.82 17.00 0.96
C GLN A 179 4.05 16.15 -0.31
N ARG A 180 5.30 16.05 -0.81
CA ARG A 180 5.63 15.17 -1.95
C ARG A 180 5.39 13.67 -1.70
N LEU A 181 5.08 13.24 -0.47
CA LEU A 181 4.70 11.85 -0.18
C LEU A 181 3.20 11.57 -0.33
N GLN A 182 2.36 12.59 -0.51
CA GLN A 182 0.91 12.39 -0.69
C GLN A 182 0.54 11.37 -1.79
N PRO A 183 1.21 11.33 -2.96
CA PRO A 183 0.95 10.31 -3.97
C PRO A 183 1.15 8.86 -3.49
N LEU A 184 1.96 8.65 -2.45
CA LEU A 184 2.20 7.32 -1.87
C LEU A 184 1.10 6.88 -0.90
N PHE A 185 0.20 7.75 -0.44
CA PHE A 185 -0.80 7.41 0.57
C PHE A 185 -1.72 6.29 0.11
N ASP A 186 -2.15 6.34 -1.16
CA ASP A 186 -2.92 5.28 -1.79
C ASP A 186 -2.18 3.93 -1.78
N CYS A 187 -0.88 3.94 -2.04
CA CYS A 187 -0.04 2.74 -2.03
C CYS A 187 0.12 2.17 -0.61
N LEU A 188 0.41 3.03 0.36
CA LEU A 188 0.56 2.67 1.78
C LEU A 188 -0.72 2.04 2.32
N LEU A 189 -1.87 2.67 2.06
CA LEU A 189 -3.16 2.13 2.49
C LEU A 189 -3.55 0.86 1.72
N THR A 190 -3.21 0.75 0.43
CA THR A 190 -3.41 -0.49 -0.35
C THR A 190 -2.64 -1.67 0.25
N ILE A 191 -1.38 -1.46 0.66
CA ILE A 191 -0.60 -2.48 1.36
C ILE A 191 -1.31 -2.93 2.65
N LEU A 192 -1.79 -1.98 3.46
CA LEU A 192 -2.52 -2.30 4.69
C LEU A 192 -3.82 -3.05 4.41
N VAL A 193 -4.56 -2.68 3.36
CA VAL A 193 -5.76 -3.40 2.93
C VAL A 193 -5.42 -4.84 2.55
N ASN A 194 -4.37 -5.07 1.76
CA ASN A 194 -3.96 -6.41 1.36
C ASN A 194 -3.61 -7.32 2.54
N VAL A 195 -2.98 -6.78 3.59
CA VAL A 195 -2.58 -7.58 4.77
C VAL A 195 -3.67 -7.69 5.84
N SER A 196 -4.62 -6.75 5.88
CA SER A 196 -5.65 -6.64 6.91
C SER A 196 -6.46 -7.92 7.21
N PRO A 197 -6.83 -8.79 6.24
CA PRO A 197 -7.57 -10.02 6.54
C PRO A 197 -6.75 -11.07 7.32
N TYR A 198 -5.43 -10.87 7.42
CA TYR A 198 -4.49 -11.81 8.03
C TYR A 198 -3.93 -11.34 9.36
N LEU A 199 -4.26 -10.12 9.81
CA LEU A 199 -3.72 -9.52 11.04
C LEU A 199 -4.44 -10.08 12.25
N LYS A 200 -3.82 -11.00 12.99
CA LYS A 200 -4.47 -11.75 14.08
C LYS A 200 -4.58 -10.95 15.37
N THR A 201 -3.55 -10.19 15.73
CA THR A 201 -3.46 -9.53 17.03
C THR A 201 -2.76 -8.18 16.89
N LEU A 202 -3.54 -7.11 16.73
CA LEU A 202 -3.02 -5.75 16.77
C LEU A 202 -2.83 -5.26 18.21
N SER A 203 -1.74 -4.54 18.44
CA SER A 203 -1.51 -3.78 19.65
C SER A 203 -2.48 -2.61 19.77
N MET A 204 -2.65 -2.09 20.99
CA MET A 204 -3.43 -0.88 21.25
C MET A 204 -2.85 0.33 20.51
N VAL A 205 -1.51 0.41 20.40
CA VAL A 205 -0.81 1.48 19.70
C VAL A 205 -1.18 1.48 18.22
N ALA A 206 -1.01 0.35 17.51
CA ALA A 206 -1.35 0.25 16.10
C ALA A 206 -2.84 0.50 15.83
N SER A 207 -3.72 -0.03 16.70
CA SER A 207 -5.17 0.20 16.63
C SER A 207 -5.51 1.69 16.71
N THR A 208 -4.93 2.40 17.68
CA THR A 208 -5.10 3.85 17.84
C THR A 208 -4.57 4.63 16.64
N LYS A 209 -3.42 4.22 16.07
CA LYS A 209 -2.85 4.86 14.88
C LYS A 209 -3.75 4.70 13.64
N LEU A 210 -4.35 3.54 13.40
CA LEU A 210 -5.31 3.36 12.30
C LEU A 210 -6.55 4.26 12.47
N LEU A 211 -7.11 4.33 13.68
CA LEU A 211 -8.27 5.19 13.94
C LEU A 211 -7.93 6.67 13.86
N HIS A 212 -6.73 7.07 14.26
CA HIS A 212 -6.26 8.44 14.07
C HIS A 212 -6.21 8.83 12.58
N LEU A 213 -5.74 7.93 11.70
CA LEU A 213 -5.81 8.19 10.25
C LEU A 213 -7.24 8.35 9.75
N LEU A 214 -8.17 7.52 10.24
CA LEU A 214 -9.58 7.64 9.86
C LEU A 214 -10.16 8.96 10.35
N GLU A 215 -9.91 9.34 11.59
CA GLU A 215 -10.36 10.61 12.16
C GLU A 215 -9.84 11.79 11.34
N ALA A 216 -8.54 11.81 11.00
CA ALA A 216 -7.96 12.86 10.16
C ALA A 216 -8.57 12.92 8.75
N PHE A 217 -8.68 11.77 8.07
CA PHE A 217 -9.14 11.71 6.68
C PHE A 217 -10.66 11.78 6.50
N SER A 218 -11.45 11.51 7.56
CA SER A 218 -12.91 11.62 7.52
C SER A 218 -13.44 13.04 7.79
N THR A 219 -12.53 13.98 8.07
CA THR A 219 -12.92 15.36 8.32
C THR A 219 -13.49 16.02 7.06
N PRO A 220 -14.63 16.74 7.15
CA PRO A 220 -15.30 17.30 5.97
C PRO A 220 -14.39 18.19 5.12
N TRP A 221 -13.54 19.03 5.75
CA TRP A 221 -12.63 19.91 4.99
C TRP A 221 -11.60 19.11 4.19
N PHE A 222 -11.07 18.02 4.75
CA PHE A 222 -10.07 17.21 4.07
C PHE A 222 -10.73 16.46 2.93
N LEU A 223 -11.85 15.78 3.20
CA LEU A 223 -12.62 15.04 2.20
C LEU A 223 -12.97 15.89 0.98
N PHE A 224 -13.37 17.13 1.21
CA PHE A 224 -13.85 18.01 0.15
C PHE A 224 -12.73 18.78 -0.57
N SER A 225 -11.51 18.78 -0.02
CA SER A 225 -10.37 19.53 -0.59
C SER A 225 -9.81 18.94 -1.89
N ALA A 226 -10.00 17.65 -2.16
CA ALA A 226 -9.59 17.01 -3.41
C ALA A 226 -10.57 15.92 -3.84
N SER A 227 -10.68 15.72 -5.15
CA SER A 227 -11.61 14.75 -5.76
C SER A 227 -11.32 13.30 -5.38
N SER A 228 -10.08 12.97 -5.01
CA SER A 228 -9.62 11.63 -4.67
C SER A 228 -9.56 11.33 -3.17
N ASN A 229 -9.63 12.32 -2.28
CA ASN A 229 -9.40 12.13 -0.84
C ASN A 229 -10.35 11.13 -0.19
N HIS A 230 -11.59 11.04 -0.69
CA HIS A 230 -12.56 10.06 -0.22
C HIS A 230 -12.07 8.60 -0.37
N HIS A 231 -11.20 8.30 -1.34
CA HIS A 231 -10.62 6.97 -1.53
C HIS A 231 -9.81 6.49 -0.31
N LEU A 232 -9.11 7.39 0.38
CA LEU A 232 -8.33 7.05 1.58
C LEU A 232 -9.24 6.52 2.70
N VAL A 233 -10.43 7.11 2.84
CA VAL A 233 -11.45 6.64 3.79
C VAL A 233 -12.00 5.28 3.37
N PHE A 234 -12.22 5.04 2.08
CA PHE A 234 -12.61 3.71 1.59
C PHE A 234 -11.59 2.63 1.97
N PHE A 235 -10.29 2.90 1.79
CA PHE A 235 -9.25 1.95 2.19
C PHE A 235 -9.24 1.69 3.69
N LEU A 236 -9.35 2.73 4.52
CA LEU A 236 -9.39 2.56 5.98
C LEU A 236 -10.61 1.78 6.45
N LEU A 237 -11.80 2.07 5.90
CA LEU A 237 -13.01 1.30 6.22
C LEU A 237 -12.88 -0.17 5.77
N GLU A 238 -12.25 -0.43 4.62
CA GLU A 238 -11.96 -1.80 4.17
C GLU A 238 -10.99 -2.52 5.11
N ILE A 239 -9.95 -1.86 5.61
CA ILE A 239 -9.03 -2.41 6.63
C ILE A 239 -9.81 -2.82 7.89
N PHE A 240 -10.65 -1.93 8.43
CA PHE A 240 -11.44 -2.23 9.63
C PHE A 240 -12.42 -3.38 9.38
N ASN A 241 -13.14 -3.37 8.24
CA ASN A 241 -14.07 -4.45 7.89
C ASN A 241 -13.36 -5.80 7.74
N ASN A 242 -12.20 -5.83 7.07
CA ASN A 242 -11.41 -7.06 6.93
C ASN A 242 -11.01 -7.62 8.30
N ILE A 243 -10.51 -6.78 9.21
CA ILE A 243 -10.09 -7.25 10.54
C ILE A 243 -11.30 -7.72 11.35
N ILE A 244 -12.41 -6.96 11.34
CA ILE A 244 -13.64 -7.33 12.05
C ILE A 244 -14.26 -8.62 11.50
N GLN A 245 -14.24 -8.83 10.19
CA GLN A 245 -14.88 -10.00 9.58
C GLN A 245 -14.01 -11.27 9.68
N TYR A 246 -12.69 -11.15 9.54
CA TYR A 246 -11.79 -12.30 9.42
C TYR A 246 -10.95 -12.59 10.66
N GLN A 247 -10.67 -11.59 11.49
CA GLN A 247 -9.72 -11.70 12.61
C GLN A 247 -10.28 -11.09 13.89
N PHE A 248 -11.60 -11.07 14.08
CA PHE A 248 -12.23 -10.50 15.28
C PHE A 248 -11.65 -11.05 16.59
N ASP A 249 -11.52 -12.38 16.66
CA ASP A 249 -11.12 -13.15 17.84
C ASP A 249 -9.87 -12.60 18.55
N GLY A 250 -8.82 -12.25 17.79
CA GLY A 250 -7.58 -11.74 18.34
C GLY A 250 -7.44 -10.21 18.37
N ASN A 251 -8.40 -9.46 17.83
CA ASN A 251 -8.31 -8.00 17.67
C ASN A 251 -9.23 -7.21 18.61
N SER A 252 -9.33 -7.64 19.87
CA SER A 252 -10.05 -6.93 20.92
C SER A 252 -9.59 -5.48 21.13
N ASN A 253 -8.28 -5.21 21.01
CA ASN A 253 -7.72 -3.85 21.08
C ASN A 253 -8.32 -2.92 20.01
N LEU A 254 -8.42 -3.39 18.77
CA LEU A 254 -8.99 -2.61 17.67
C LEU A 254 -10.49 -2.37 17.90
N VAL A 255 -11.22 -3.41 18.28
CA VAL A 255 -12.67 -3.32 18.55
C VAL A 255 -12.95 -2.34 19.68
N TYR A 256 -12.18 -2.41 20.76
CA TYR A 256 -12.26 -1.46 21.87
C TYR A 256 -12.00 -0.02 21.41
N THR A 257 -10.96 0.20 20.61
CA THR A 257 -10.64 1.53 20.07
C THR A 257 -11.79 2.06 19.19
N ILE A 258 -12.41 1.20 18.37
CA ILE A 258 -13.59 1.53 17.55
C ILE A 258 -14.78 1.94 18.42
N ILE A 259 -15.03 1.22 19.53
CA ILE A 259 -16.10 1.55 20.48
C ILE A 259 -15.86 2.92 21.11
N ARG A 260 -14.62 3.20 21.55
CA ARG A 260 -14.25 4.51 22.14
C ARG A 260 -14.41 5.66 21.16
N LYS A 261 -14.03 5.47 19.90
CA LYS A 261 -14.08 6.49 18.84
C LYS A 261 -15.30 6.35 17.93
N ARG A 262 -16.39 5.73 18.42
CA ARG A 262 -17.63 5.48 17.64
C ARG A 262 -18.20 6.71 16.95
N GLN A 263 -18.00 7.90 17.52
CA GLN A 263 -18.50 9.16 16.97
C GLN A 263 -17.90 9.51 15.60
N VAL A 264 -16.68 9.05 15.30
CA VAL A 264 -16.06 9.23 13.98
C VAL A 264 -16.90 8.53 12.90
N PHE A 265 -17.34 7.29 13.16
CA PHE A 265 -18.16 6.53 12.21
C PHE A 265 -19.57 7.09 12.06
N HIS A 266 -20.20 7.52 13.17
CA HIS A 266 -21.50 8.20 13.11
C HIS A 266 -21.43 9.53 12.36
N SER A 267 -20.37 10.32 12.58
CA SER A 267 -20.13 11.57 11.85
C SER A 267 -19.92 11.32 10.36
N LEU A 268 -19.16 10.28 10.02
CA LEU A 268 -18.92 9.88 8.63
C LEU A 268 -20.20 9.43 7.92
N ALA A 269 -21.05 8.65 8.60
CA ALA A 269 -22.37 8.26 8.09
C ALA A 269 -23.28 9.47 7.84
N ASN A 270 -23.19 10.47 8.73
CA ASN A 270 -23.98 11.69 8.70
C ASN A 270 -23.29 12.87 8.01
N LEU A 271 -22.32 12.60 7.11
CA LEU A 271 -21.59 13.65 6.38
C LEU A 271 -22.54 14.66 5.72
N PRO A 272 -22.25 15.97 5.79
CA PRO A 272 -23.06 16.96 5.09
C PRO A 272 -23.02 16.75 3.57
N THR A 273 -24.19 16.83 2.94
CA THR A 273 -24.35 16.64 1.48
C THR A 273 -24.91 17.88 0.79
N ASP A 274 -25.42 18.85 1.55
CA ASP A 274 -25.96 20.08 1.02
C ASP A 274 -24.85 21.07 0.65
N TYR A 275 -25.06 21.83 -0.42
CA TYR A 275 -24.10 22.81 -0.93
C TYR A 275 -23.67 23.83 0.14
N GLY A 276 -24.62 24.28 0.97
CA GLY A 276 -24.36 25.25 2.03
C GLY A 276 -23.41 24.72 3.11
N ALA A 277 -23.59 23.49 3.57
CA ALA A 277 -22.69 22.87 4.55
C ALA A 277 -21.33 22.51 3.97
N ILE A 278 -21.28 22.04 2.71
CA ILE A 278 -20.01 21.78 2.00
C ILE A 278 -19.19 23.07 1.93
N ALA A 279 -19.77 24.16 1.45
CA ALA A 279 -19.09 25.45 1.36
C ALA A 279 -18.64 25.98 2.75
N LYS A 280 -19.49 25.86 3.77
CA LYS A 280 -19.13 26.23 5.15
C LYS A 280 -17.94 25.44 5.69
N SER A 281 -17.87 24.14 5.40
CA SER A 281 -16.80 23.28 5.88
C SER A 281 -15.43 23.61 5.26
N MET A 282 -15.42 24.08 4.00
CA MET A 282 -14.20 24.57 3.35
C MET A 282 -13.74 25.93 3.92
N ASN A 283 -14.67 26.84 4.20
CA ASN A 283 -14.35 28.19 4.69
C ASN A 283 -13.88 28.24 6.15
N ARG A 284 -14.19 27.22 6.96
CA ARG A 284 -13.82 27.16 8.39
C ARG A 284 -12.29 27.16 8.60
N ARG A 285 -11.52 26.62 7.65
CA ARG A 285 -10.05 26.59 7.73
C ARG A 285 -9.38 27.89 7.26
N SER A 286 -9.97 28.62 6.31
CA SER A 286 -9.48 29.95 5.90
C SER A 286 -9.43 30.88 7.11
N LYS A 287 -10.50 30.88 7.91
CA LYS A 287 -10.61 31.69 9.13
C LYS A 287 -9.66 31.25 10.25
N CYS A 288 -9.47 29.93 10.49
CA CYS A 288 -8.48 29.46 11.47
C CYS A 288 -7.03 29.82 11.07
N ARG A 289 -6.72 29.82 9.77
CA ARG A 289 -5.39 30.16 9.25
C ARG A 289 -5.15 31.68 9.27
N GLU A 290 -6.17 32.50 9.02
CA GLU A 290 -6.12 33.96 9.19
C GLU A 290 -6.01 34.37 10.66
N ALA A 291 -6.70 33.67 11.57
CA ALA A 291 -6.62 33.93 13.02
C ALA A 291 -5.22 33.60 13.60
N ALA A 292 -4.57 32.53 13.13
CA ALA A 292 -3.21 32.18 13.56
C ALA A 292 -2.14 33.18 13.07
N LEU A 293 -2.42 33.95 12.01
CA LEU A 293 -1.51 34.95 11.45
C LEU A 293 -1.74 36.37 12.00
N THR A 294 -2.77 36.58 12.83
CA THR A 294 -3.20 37.91 13.30
C THR A 294 -3.11 38.14 14.81
N SER A 295 -2.48 37.23 15.57
CA SER A 295 -2.20 37.45 16.99
C SER A 295 -1.04 38.44 17.17
N PRO A 296 -1.21 39.59 17.85
CA PRO A 296 -0.12 40.53 18.12
C PRO A 296 0.70 40.06 19.32
N GLU A 297 2.01 39.88 19.12
CA GLU A 297 2.98 39.74 20.19
C GLU A 297 2.94 40.99 21.08
N THR A 298 2.51 40.83 22.34
CA THR A 298 2.70 41.86 23.37
C THR A 298 3.53 41.24 24.48
N GLY A 299 4.76 41.73 24.63
CA GLY A 299 5.73 41.22 25.60
C GLY A 299 5.53 41.76 27.02
N GLY A 300 6.10 41.03 27.99
CA GLY A 300 6.56 41.56 29.26
C GLY A 300 6.14 40.80 30.52
N GLY A 301 7.13 40.32 31.30
CA GLY A 301 7.03 40.29 32.76
C GLY A 301 7.23 38.95 33.47
N ARG A 302 8.34 38.85 34.22
CA ARG A 302 8.78 37.76 35.12
C ARG A 302 7.88 37.53 36.33
N GLY A 303 7.85 36.30 36.85
CA GLY A 303 7.46 35.97 38.23
C GLY A 303 7.52 34.47 38.53
N GLU A 304 8.44 34.05 39.42
CA GLU A 304 8.62 32.69 39.95
C GLU A 304 7.49 32.28 40.92
N GLY A 305 7.12 30.99 40.93
CA GLY A 305 6.25 30.37 41.94
C GLY A 305 5.89 28.92 41.56
N ASP A 306 6.14 27.99 42.48
CA ASP A 306 6.02 26.51 42.38
C ASP A 306 4.65 25.96 41.90
N PRO A 307 4.60 24.70 41.41
CA PRO A 307 3.42 24.10 40.79
C PRO A 307 2.51 23.37 41.80
N PRO A 308 1.20 23.21 41.49
CA PRO A 308 0.43 22.09 42.00
C PRO A 308 0.03 21.12 40.89
N HIS A 309 0.01 19.84 41.28
CA HIS A 309 -0.42 18.67 40.55
C HIS A 309 -1.81 18.77 39.91
N GLY A 310 -1.92 18.15 38.73
CA GLY A 310 -3.11 17.38 38.31
C GLY A 310 -3.98 18.03 37.23
N VAL A 311 -3.97 17.42 36.04
CA VAL A 311 -5.12 17.02 35.20
C VAL A 311 -4.64 16.88 33.76
N GLU A 312 -4.93 15.71 33.20
CA GLU A 312 -4.67 15.29 31.82
C GLU A 312 -5.36 16.21 30.80
N GLY A 313 -4.63 16.57 29.75
CA GLY A 313 -5.14 17.38 28.64
C GLY A 313 -4.37 17.08 27.36
N GLU A 314 -5.05 16.42 26.43
CA GLU A 314 -4.61 16.16 25.06
C GLU A 314 -4.38 17.48 24.30
N GLY A 315 -3.28 17.56 23.56
CA GLY A 315 -3.13 18.46 22.41
C GLY A 315 -2.05 19.52 22.53
N GLU A 316 -0.89 19.26 21.92
CA GLU A 316 -0.13 20.28 21.20
C GLU A 316 0.78 19.61 20.18
N GLU A 317 0.35 19.59 18.91
CA GLU A 317 1.23 19.38 17.77
C GLU A 317 2.12 20.62 17.62
N THR A 318 3.20 20.68 18.38
CA THR A 318 4.29 21.61 18.10
C THR A 318 4.92 21.19 16.78
N ALA A 319 4.72 21.98 15.73
CA ALA A 319 5.56 21.94 14.54
C ALA A 319 7.02 22.08 15.00
N MET A 320 7.82 21.04 14.83
CA MET A 320 9.14 20.95 15.43
C MET A 320 10.16 21.83 14.71
N GLU A 321 10.95 22.50 15.54
CA GLU A 321 12.21 23.16 15.24
C GLU A 321 13.14 22.25 14.40
N GLY A 322 13.51 22.73 13.20
CA GLY A 322 14.47 22.05 12.32
C GLY A 322 13.95 21.70 10.92
N SER A 323 12.63 21.61 10.71
CA SER A 323 12.06 21.48 9.35
C SER A 323 11.82 22.83 8.71
N ARG A 324 12.88 23.41 8.13
CA ARG A 324 12.69 24.49 7.16
C ARG A 324 12.14 23.87 5.86
N PRO A 325 10.99 24.32 5.32
CA PRO A 325 10.60 23.98 3.96
C PRO A 325 11.79 24.28 3.04
N ALA A 326 12.06 23.41 2.07
CA ALA A 326 13.03 23.72 1.02
C ALA A 326 12.68 25.09 0.43
N LEU A 327 13.66 25.99 0.38
CA LEU A 327 13.47 27.30 -0.24
C LEU A 327 12.94 27.09 -1.66
N PRO A 328 11.98 27.91 -2.13
CA PRO A 328 11.54 27.85 -3.52
C PRO A 328 12.75 27.91 -4.44
N ALA A 329 12.80 27.04 -5.44
CA ALA A 329 13.88 27.05 -6.43
C ALA A 329 14.02 28.44 -7.05
N GLU A 330 15.26 28.92 -7.23
CA GLU A 330 15.49 30.24 -7.80
C GLU A 330 14.88 30.33 -9.21
N PRO A 331 14.30 31.48 -9.61
CA PRO A 331 13.76 31.67 -10.95
C PRO A 331 14.82 31.38 -12.01
N GLY A 332 14.58 30.38 -12.86
CA GLY A 332 15.54 29.89 -13.86
C GLY A 332 16.18 28.53 -13.54
N THR A 333 15.91 27.95 -12.37
CA THR A 333 16.30 26.57 -12.04
C THR A 333 15.47 25.59 -12.88
N LEU A 334 16.13 24.76 -13.68
CA LEU A 334 15.48 23.70 -14.44
C LEU A 334 14.95 22.63 -13.47
N ASN A 335 13.64 22.39 -13.46
CA ASN A 335 13.02 21.36 -12.63
C ASN A 335 13.30 19.96 -13.21
N ALA A 336 14.46 19.39 -12.91
CA ALA A 336 14.70 17.96 -13.10
C ALA A 336 13.88 17.18 -12.06
N THR A 337 12.64 16.86 -12.39
CA THR A 337 11.72 16.14 -11.49
C THR A 337 11.60 14.69 -11.96
N LEU A 338 11.54 13.75 -11.03
CA LEU A 338 11.12 12.38 -11.34
C LEU A 338 9.76 12.43 -12.08
N PRO A 339 9.53 11.57 -13.09
CA PRO A 339 8.22 11.46 -13.71
C PRO A 339 7.14 11.25 -12.64
N ASP A 340 5.93 11.75 -12.90
CA ASP A 340 4.82 11.49 -12.00
C ASP A 340 4.59 9.98 -11.88
N THR A 341 4.47 9.50 -10.63
CA THR A 341 4.16 8.10 -10.39
C THR A 341 2.75 7.81 -10.86
N PRO A 342 2.53 6.73 -11.63
CA PRO A 342 1.18 6.37 -12.06
C PRO A 342 0.22 6.19 -10.87
N HIS A 343 -1.06 6.45 -11.10
CA HIS A 343 -2.06 6.29 -10.06
C HIS A 343 -2.19 4.81 -9.66
N ILE A 344 -2.44 4.52 -8.37
CA ILE A 344 -2.51 3.14 -7.84
C ILE A 344 -3.44 2.22 -8.66
N GLY A 345 -4.53 2.75 -9.23
CA GLY A 345 -5.47 1.97 -10.05
C GLY A 345 -4.91 1.49 -11.38
N GLN A 346 -3.82 2.08 -11.87
CA GLN A 346 -3.09 1.64 -13.07
C GLN A 346 -1.93 0.70 -12.72
N MET A 347 -1.58 0.60 -11.44
CA MET A 347 -0.47 -0.20 -10.91
C MET A 347 -0.95 -1.45 -10.17
N THR A 348 -2.26 -1.68 -10.07
CA THR A 348 -2.80 -2.81 -9.31
C THR A 348 -3.95 -3.51 -10.03
N GLU A 349 -3.99 -4.83 -9.90
CA GLU A 349 -5.12 -5.67 -10.33
C GLU A 349 -5.80 -6.30 -9.11
N ARG A 350 -7.14 -6.36 -9.13
CA ARG A 350 -7.93 -6.95 -8.04
C ARG A 350 -8.18 -8.42 -8.32
N GLU A 351 -7.66 -9.28 -7.46
CA GLU A 351 -7.89 -10.72 -7.47
C GLU A 351 -8.59 -11.16 -6.18
N SER A 352 -9.51 -12.13 -6.28
CA SER A 352 -10.10 -12.76 -5.09
C SER A 352 -9.06 -13.66 -4.42
N ALA A 353 -8.91 -13.57 -3.09
CA ALA A 353 -7.99 -14.47 -2.36
C ALA A 353 -8.47 -15.93 -2.31
N HIS A 354 -9.73 -16.19 -2.70
CA HIS A 354 -10.27 -17.53 -2.87
C HIS A 354 -10.45 -17.81 -4.37
N PRO A 355 -9.94 -18.95 -4.89
CA PRO A 355 -10.27 -19.37 -6.24
C PRO A 355 -11.79 -19.57 -6.36
N PRO A 356 -12.40 -19.28 -7.51
CA PRO A 356 -13.81 -19.53 -7.71
C PRO A 356 -14.07 -21.03 -7.50
N ALA A 357 -14.88 -21.36 -6.50
CA ALA A 357 -15.39 -22.71 -6.31
C ALA A 357 -16.36 -23.01 -7.44
N ASN A 358 -15.83 -23.41 -8.60
CA ASN A 358 -16.53 -24.08 -9.69
C ASN A 358 -15.49 -24.62 -10.67
N GLU A 359 -14.92 -25.77 -10.31
CA GLU A 359 -14.42 -26.81 -11.22
C GLU A 359 -14.19 -28.05 -10.34
N SER A 360 -15.29 -28.76 -10.05
CA SER A 360 -15.24 -30.12 -9.52
C SER A 360 -15.03 -31.07 -10.69
N GLU A 361 -13.83 -31.64 -10.80
CA GLU A 361 -13.50 -32.94 -11.45
C GLU A 361 -11.98 -33.10 -11.32
N GLY A 362 -11.38 -34.16 -10.79
CA GLY A 362 -11.82 -35.37 -10.14
C GLY A 362 -10.56 -35.99 -9.52
N VAL A 363 -10.71 -36.61 -8.35
CA VAL A 363 -9.66 -37.33 -7.63
C VAL A 363 -9.15 -38.48 -8.49
N VAL A 364 -7.83 -38.58 -8.70
CA VAL A 364 -7.19 -39.87 -9.00
C VAL A 364 -5.94 -40.01 -8.14
N GLY A 365 -6.07 -40.85 -7.11
CA GLY A 365 -4.97 -41.41 -6.35
C GLY A 365 -4.25 -42.49 -7.16
N VAL A 366 -2.93 -42.54 -6.98
CA VAL A 366 -2.04 -43.57 -7.51
C VAL A 366 -2.16 -44.81 -6.64
N THR A 367 -2.57 -45.95 -7.21
CA THR A 367 -2.08 -47.31 -6.87
C THR A 367 -2.64 -48.33 -7.87
N GLY A 368 -1.80 -49.28 -8.28
CA GLY A 368 -2.28 -50.63 -8.65
C GLY A 368 -2.10 -51.04 -10.11
N VAL A 369 -1.10 -51.88 -10.33
CA VAL A 369 -0.79 -52.67 -11.52
C VAL A 369 -1.94 -53.67 -11.82
N GLU A 370 -2.30 -53.87 -13.09
CA GLU A 370 -2.51 -55.18 -13.75
C GLU A 370 -3.11 -55.05 -15.18
N ASP A 371 -2.33 -55.54 -16.14
CA ASP A 371 -2.65 -56.44 -17.26
C ASP A 371 -3.76 -56.20 -18.32
N MET A 372 -3.26 -56.12 -19.58
CA MET A 372 -3.50 -57.08 -20.68
C MET A 372 -4.77 -56.95 -21.58
N LYS A 373 -4.51 -56.43 -22.79
CA LYS A 373 -4.87 -56.88 -24.16
C LYS A 373 -6.32 -57.00 -24.68
N ASP A 374 -6.39 -56.56 -25.94
CA ASP A 374 -7.01 -57.16 -27.13
C ASP A 374 -8.29 -56.57 -27.77
N ILE A 375 -8.05 -55.95 -28.95
CA ILE A 375 -8.64 -56.21 -30.29
C ILE A 375 -10.20 -56.27 -30.41
N LYS A 376 -10.81 -55.35 -31.20
CA LYS A 376 -11.42 -55.65 -32.53
C LYS A 376 -12.21 -54.49 -33.21
N GLU A 377 -11.83 -54.30 -34.48
CA GLU A 377 -12.64 -54.12 -35.70
C GLU A 377 -13.73 -53.02 -35.77
N LYS A 378 -13.53 -51.96 -36.56
CA LYS A 378 -13.87 -51.80 -38.01
C LYS A 378 -15.38 -51.84 -38.32
N LYS A 379 -15.89 -50.71 -38.84
CA LYS A 379 -16.58 -50.64 -40.15
C LYS A 379 -16.79 -49.20 -40.64
N SER A 380 -16.22 -48.94 -41.82
CA SER A 380 -16.63 -47.95 -42.84
C SER A 380 -18.05 -48.25 -43.36
N THR A 381 -18.83 -47.35 -43.99
CA THR A 381 -18.60 -46.67 -45.28
C THR A 381 -19.80 -45.74 -45.64
N LYS A 382 -19.49 -44.59 -46.28
CA LYS A 382 -20.15 -43.90 -47.43
C LYS A 382 -21.66 -43.55 -47.43
N LYS A 383 -22.00 -42.29 -47.74
CA LYS A 383 -22.33 -41.80 -49.12
C LYS A 383 -22.74 -40.31 -49.15
N ASP A 384 -22.29 -39.64 -50.21
CA ASP A 384 -22.61 -38.29 -50.68
C ASP A 384 -24.10 -38.08 -51.05
N ASN A 385 -24.58 -36.83 -50.96
CA ASN A 385 -25.06 -36.10 -52.15
C ASN A 385 -25.23 -34.58 -51.93
N SER A 386 -24.80 -33.82 -52.93
CA SER A 386 -24.83 -32.36 -53.07
C SER A 386 -26.19 -31.81 -53.55
N LYS A 387 -26.58 -30.58 -53.14
CA LYS A 387 -26.98 -29.45 -54.02
C LYS A 387 -27.57 -28.21 -53.29
N ALA A 388 -26.91 -27.07 -53.56
CA ALA A 388 -27.44 -25.77 -54.02
C ALA A 388 -28.33 -24.83 -53.15
N LYS A 389 -27.83 -23.58 -53.08
CA LYS A 389 -28.48 -22.24 -53.17
C LYS A 389 -29.18 -21.60 -51.94
N SER A 390 -28.58 -20.47 -51.52
CA SER A 390 -29.10 -19.27 -50.83
C SER A 390 -30.36 -18.66 -51.52
N PRO A 391 -31.23 -17.82 -50.89
CA PRO A 391 -30.85 -16.63 -50.07
C PRO A 391 -31.80 -16.18 -48.92
N THR A 392 -31.29 -15.24 -48.10
CA THR A 392 -31.97 -14.15 -47.33
C THR A 392 -33.33 -14.37 -46.64
N GLY A 393 -33.40 -14.10 -45.32
CA GLY A 393 -34.64 -13.82 -44.59
C GLY A 393 -34.43 -13.56 -43.09
N ASN A 394 -34.89 -12.40 -42.62
CA ASN A 394 -34.96 -11.94 -41.22
C ASN A 394 -35.76 -12.89 -40.30
N GLU A 395 -35.42 -12.95 -39.01
CA GLU A 395 -36.25 -12.43 -37.89
C GLU A 395 -35.72 -12.83 -36.48
N SER A 396 -35.85 -11.89 -35.54
CA SER A 396 -36.07 -11.98 -34.07
C SER A 396 -36.14 -13.39 -33.41
N SER A 397 -35.74 -13.66 -32.16
CA SER A 397 -35.34 -12.89 -30.98
C SER A 397 -35.08 -13.85 -29.78
N PHE A 398 -34.43 -13.33 -28.73
CA PHE A 398 -34.36 -13.82 -27.32
C PHE A 398 -33.63 -15.13 -26.96
N SER A 399 -32.50 -15.01 -26.23
CA SER A 399 -32.50 -15.25 -24.78
C SER A 399 -31.25 -14.64 -24.09
N ARG A 400 -31.46 -14.22 -22.83
CA ARG A 400 -30.59 -13.38 -21.98
C ARG A 400 -29.28 -14.05 -21.55
N SER A 401 -28.19 -13.28 -21.56
CA SER A 401 -27.04 -13.51 -20.66
C SER A 401 -26.87 -12.29 -19.75
N VAL A 402 -26.87 -12.55 -18.43
CA VAL A 402 -26.78 -11.57 -17.34
C VAL A 402 -25.32 -11.13 -17.20
N LYS A 403 -25.05 -9.83 -17.38
CA LYS A 403 -23.75 -9.22 -17.14
C LYS A 403 -23.58 -8.90 -15.65
N THR A 404 -22.61 -9.53 -15.00
CA THR A 404 -22.00 -9.06 -13.75
C THR A 404 -21.24 -7.76 -14.01
N ARG A 405 -21.73 -6.65 -13.46
CA ARG A 405 -21.19 -5.29 -13.63
C ARG A 405 -20.73 -4.76 -12.26
N SER A 406 -19.45 -4.91 -11.95
CA SER A 406 -18.74 -4.16 -10.91
C SER A 406 -17.48 -3.54 -11.52
N SER A 407 -17.66 -2.69 -12.53
CA SER A 407 -16.62 -1.84 -13.09
C SER A 407 -16.87 -0.41 -12.61
N LEU A 408 -16.00 0.09 -11.72
CA LEU A 408 -15.86 1.50 -11.41
C LEU A 408 -15.21 2.19 -12.61
N ARG A 409 -15.99 2.54 -13.62
CA ARG A 409 -15.63 3.63 -14.55
C ARG A 409 -16.26 4.90 -14.01
N VAL A 410 -15.43 5.79 -13.44
CA VAL A 410 -15.84 7.14 -13.05
C VAL A 410 -15.58 8.05 -14.24
N THR A 411 -16.64 8.66 -14.75
CA THR A 411 -16.58 9.83 -15.62
C THR A 411 -15.93 10.98 -14.85
N ALA A 412 -14.85 11.54 -15.38
CA ALA A 412 -14.21 12.71 -14.79
C ALA A 412 -15.22 13.87 -14.71
N PRO A 413 -15.41 14.51 -13.54
CA PRO A 413 -16.22 15.72 -13.45
C PRO A 413 -15.50 16.86 -14.19
N VAL A 414 -16.30 17.65 -14.92
CA VAL A 414 -15.86 18.75 -15.76
C VAL A 414 -15.16 19.82 -14.90
N GLU A 415 -13.86 20.00 -15.12
CA GLU A 415 -13.11 21.14 -14.61
C GLU A 415 -13.59 22.41 -15.32
N GLN A 416 -14.35 23.26 -14.63
CA GLN A 416 -14.57 24.65 -15.08
C GLN A 416 -13.49 25.52 -14.40
N ASN A 417 -12.56 26.05 -15.20
CA ASN A 417 -11.44 26.94 -14.81
C ASN A 417 -10.33 26.36 -13.90
N GLY A 418 -10.07 25.05 -13.94
CA GLY A 418 -8.83 24.46 -13.40
C GLY A 418 -8.70 24.44 -11.87
N GLN A 419 -9.75 24.77 -11.11
CA GLN A 419 -9.76 24.64 -9.66
C GLN A 419 -10.87 23.68 -9.22
N TRP A 420 -10.50 22.59 -8.54
CA TRP A 420 -11.43 21.59 -8.01
C TRP A 420 -12.43 22.23 -7.04
N VAL A 421 -13.72 22.00 -7.29
CA VAL A 421 -14.80 22.40 -6.38
C VAL A 421 -15.71 21.19 -6.10
N PRO A 422 -15.89 20.80 -4.82
CA PRO A 422 -16.74 19.67 -4.46
C PRO A 422 -18.23 20.02 -4.67
N THR A 423 -18.94 19.18 -5.44
CA THR A 423 -20.38 19.33 -5.67
C THR A 423 -21.19 18.37 -4.79
N ALA A 424 -22.44 18.73 -4.49
CA ALA A 424 -23.36 17.85 -3.74
C ALA A 424 -23.58 16.50 -4.46
N GLU A 425 -23.68 16.52 -5.79
CA GLU A 425 -23.80 15.32 -6.62
C GLU A 425 -22.56 14.44 -6.51
N TRP A 426 -21.36 15.03 -6.52
CA TRP A 426 -20.12 14.29 -6.32
C TRP A 426 -20.09 13.62 -4.95
N VAL A 427 -20.40 14.33 -3.86
CA VAL A 427 -20.46 13.73 -2.52
C VAL A 427 -21.47 12.57 -2.47
N HIS A 428 -22.65 12.76 -3.06
CA HIS A 428 -23.69 11.73 -3.10
C HIS A 428 -23.26 10.48 -3.88
N SER A 429 -22.43 10.65 -4.92
CA SER A 429 -21.98 9.56 -5.81
C SER A 429 -21.15 8.49 -5.11
N TRP A 430 -20.47 8.83 -4.00
CA TRP A 430 -19.61 7.92 -3.25
C TRP A 430 -20.06 7.72 -1.79
N LYS A 431 -20.71 8.70 -1.15
CA LYS A 431 -21.14 8.59 0.27
C LYS A 431 -22.01 7.36 0.52
N SER A 432 -22.97 7.09 -0.37
CA SER A 432 -23.87 5.93 -0.28
C SER A 432 -23.16 4.58 -0.44
N LYS A 433 -21.93 4.58 -0.97
CA LYS A 433 -21.12 3.37 -1.22
C LYS A 433 -20.13 3.08 -0.10
N LEU A 434 -20.00 3.95 0.91
CA LEU A 434 -19.08 3.75 2.03
C LEU A 434 -19.42 2.43 2.75
N PRO A 435 -18.46 1.52 2.96
CA PRO A 435 -18.71 0.22 3.55
C PRO A 435 -18.81 0.32 5.09
N LEU A 436 -19.80 1.06 5.60
CA LEU A 436 -20.01 1.30 7.03
C LEU A 436 -20.84 0.21 7.71
N GLN A 437 -21.54 -0.63 6.95
CA GLN A 437 -22.56 -1.54 7.48
C GLN A 437 -22.02 -2.48 8.56
N THR A 438 -20.86 -3.10 8.36
CA THR A 438 -20.27 -4.04 9.33
C THR A 438 -19.87 -3.33 10.62
N ILE A 439 -19.20 -2.18 10.55
CA ILE A 439 -18.77 -1.40 11.72
C ILE A 439 -19.99 -0.84 12.47
N MET A 440 -21.00 -0.34 11.77
CA MET A 440 -22.21 0.16 12.42
C MET A 440 -22.98 -0.96 13.11
N ARG A 441 -23.04 -2.16 12.51
CA ARG A 441 -23.65 -3.34 13.14
C ARG A 441 -22.89 -3.79 14.38
N LEU A 442 -21.56 -3.81 14.31
CA LEU A 442 -20.68 -4.06 15.47
C LEU A 442 -21.00 -3.09 16.61
N LEU A 443 -21.03 -1.79 16.33
CA LEU A 443 -21.30 -0.75 17.32
C LEU A 443 -22.69 -0.89 17.94
N GLN A 444 -23.72 -1.13 17.13
CA GLN A 444 -25.10 -1.33 17.61
C GLN A 444 -25.23 -2.47 18.63
N VAL A 445 -24.43 -3.53 18.48
CA VAL A 445 -24.50 -4.70 19.36
C VAL A 445 -23.59 -4.53 20.58
N LEU A 446 -22.33 -4.12 20.37
CA LEU A 446 -21.33 -4.11 21.44
C LEU A 446 -21.42 -2.88 22.34
N VAL A 447 -21.78 -1.70 21.81
CA VAL A 447 -21.84 -0.47 22.64
C VAL A 447 -22.82 -0.64 23.81
N PRO A 448 -24.08 -1.08 23.61
CA PRO A 448 -25.00 -1.26 24.73
C PRO A 448 -24.57 -2.35 25.72
N GLN A 449 -23.89 -3.40 25.25
CA GLN A 449 -23.40 -4.47 26.11
C GLN A 449 -22.24 -4.00 27.00
N VAL A 450 -21.32 -3.22 26.44
CA VAL A 450 -20.20 -2.62 27.18
C VAL A 450 -20.72 -1.55 28.15
N GLU A 451 -21.65 -0.69 27.74
CA GLU A 451 -22.24 0.30 28.65
C GLU A 451 -22.99 -0.37 29.81
N LYS A 452 -23.74 -1.43 29.54
CA LYS A 452 -24.43 -2.21 30.57
C LYS A 452 -23.44 -2.85 31.54
N ILE A 453 -22.37 -3.49 31.06
CA ILE A 453 -21.40 -4.14 31.96
C ILE A 453 -20.66 -3.13 32.82
N CYS A 454 -20.36 -1.94 32.28
CA CYS A 454 -19.76 -0.84 33.03
C CYS A 454 -20.69 -0.35 34.16
N ILE A 455 -22.00 -0.26 33.92
CA ILE A 455 -22.98 0.15 34.93
C ILE A 455 -23.22 -0.95 35.96
N ASP A 456 -23.50 -2.18 35.52
CA ASP A 456 -23.91 -3.29 36.39
C ASP A 456 -22.79 -3.73 37.35
N LYS A 457 -21.53 -3.66 36.91
CA LYS A 457 -20.36 -4.09 37.69
C LYS A 457 -19.50 -2.93 38.21
N GLY A 458 -19.87 -1.68 37.91
CA GLY A 458 -19.06 -0.50 38.28
C GLY A 458 -17.66 -0.50 37.65
N LEU A 459 -17.49 -1.12 36.49
CA LEU A 459 -16.19 -1.32 35.84
C LEU A 459 -15.71 0.00 35.21
N THR A 460 -14.58 0.50 35.68
CA THR A 460 -13.86 1.63 35.07
C THR A 460 -12.59 1.21 34.33
N ASP A 461 -12.16 -0.04 34.50
CA ASP A 461 -10.84 -0.49 34.05
C ASP A 461 -10.85 -1.02 32.62
N GLU A 462 -9.98 -0.43 31.78
CA GLU A 462 -9.80 -0.81 30.37
C GLU A 462 -9.49 -2.31 30.19
N SER A 463 -8.69 -2.88 31.09
CA SER A 463 -8.29 -4.30 31.03
C SER A 463 -9.47 -5.26 31.18
N GLU A 464 -10.50 -4.90 31.95
CA GLU A 464 -11.67 -5.75 32.15
C GLU A 464 -12.63 -5.70 30.97
N ILE A 465 -12.76 -4.52 30.34
CA ILE A 465 -13.50 -4.36 29.08
C ILE A 465 -12.82 -5.17 27.96
N LEU A 466 -11.49 -5.12 27.86
CA LEU A 466 -10.74 -5.92 26.89
C LEU A 466 -10.92 -7.42 27.12
N LYS A 467 -10.87 -7.88 28.37
CA LYS A 467 -11.17 -9.29 28.71
C LYS A 467 -12.59 -9.67 28.31
N PHE A 468 -13.58 -8.81 28.54
CA PHE A 468 -14.95 -9.07 28.10
C PHE A 468 -15.04 -9.22 26.56
N LEU A 469 -14.42 -8.30 25.83
CA LEU A 469 -14.41 -8.32 24.36
C LEU A 469 -13.71 -9.56 23.79
N GLN A 470 -12.66 -10.07 24.45
CA GLN A 470 -11.96 -11.30 24.06
C GLN A 470 -12.82 -12.56 24.17
N HIS A 471 -13.78 -12.60 25.10
CA HIS A 471 -14.70 -13.72 25.25
C HIS A 471 -16.00 -13.54 24.45
N GLY A 472 -16.22 -12.35 23.88
CA GLY A 472 -17.38 -12.06 23.04
C GLY A 472 -17.28 -12.74 21.69
N THR A 473 -18.43 -13.11 21.12
CA THR A 473 -18.52 -13.62 19.74
C THR A 473 -19.51 -12.80 18.92
N LEU A 474 -19.17 -12.57 17.66
CA LEU A 474 -20.02 -11.86 16.69
C LEU A 474 -20.56 -12.78 15.59
N VAL A 475 -20.36 -14.10 15.73
CA VAL A 475 -20.84 -15.09 14.78
C VAL A 475 -22.37 -14.99 14.66
N GLY A 476 -22.86 -14.84 13.42
CA GLY A 476 -24.29 -14.70 13.12
C GLY A 476 -24.88 -13.30 13.33
N LEU A 477 -24.11 -12.34 13.86
CA LEU A 477 -24.58 -10.98 14.13
C LEU A 477 -24.17 -9.95 13.07
N LEU A 478 -23.03 -10.20 12.41
CA LEU A 478 -22.49 -9.38 11.35
C LEU A 478 -23.06 -9.78 9.98
N PRO A 479 -23.06 -8.85 8.99
CA PRO A 479 -23.36 -9.18 7.61
C PRO A 479 -22.44 -10.28 7.06
N VAL A 480 -22.88 -10.93 5.97
CA VAL A 480 -22.06 -11.91 5.25
C VAL A 480 -20.71 -11.28 4.88
N PRO A 481 -19.58 -11.94 5.19
CA PRO A 481 -18.27 -11.41 4.86
C PRO A 481 -18.12 -11.16 3.36
N HIS A 482 -17.56 -10.01 3.00
CA HIS A 482 -17.29 -9.70 1.60
C HIS A 482 -16.06 -10.48 1.13
N PRO A 483 -15.95 -10.91 -0.15
CA PRO A 483 -14.75 -11.59 -0.62
C PRO A 483 -13.47 -10.77 -0.34
N ILE A 484 -12.40 -11.45 0.06
CA ILE A 484 -11.09 -10.82 0.22
C ILE A 484 -10.57 -10.43 -1.16
N LEU A 485 -10.37 -9.14 -1.39
CA LEU A 485 -9.80 -8.60 -2.62
C LEU A 485 -8.34 -8.21 -2.38
N ILE A 486 -7.43 -8.89 -3.05
CA ILE A 486 -6.00 -8.57 -3.03
C ILE A 486 -5.67 -7.73 -4.25
N ARG A 487 -5.00 -6.60 -4.01
CA ARG A 487 -4.52 -5.67 -5.03
C ARG A 487 -3.05 -5.96 -5.30
N LYS A 488 -2.78 -6.78 -6.32
CA LYS A 488 -1.41 -7.17 -6.71
C LYS A 488 -0.75 -6.09 -7.55
N TYR A 489 0.53 -5.83 -7.33
CA TYR A 489 1.31 -4.92 -8.18
C TYR A 489 1.33 -5.42 -9.63
N GLN A 490 1.08 -4.52 -10.56
CA GLN A 490 1.20 -4.73 -12.00
C GLN A 490 2.20 -3.74 -12.58
N ALA A 491 3.17 -4.25 -13.31
CA ALA A 491 4.11 -3.42 -14.04
C ALA A 491 3.38 -2.66 -15.16
N ASN A 492 3.67 -1.38 -15.30
CA ASN A 492 3.17 -0.57 -16.41
C ASN A 492 4.29 0.32 -16.96
N SER A 493 4.03 0.95 -18.11
CA SER A 493 5.03 1.79 -18.78
C SER A 493 5.49 2.95 -17.90
N GLY A 494 4.57 3.58 -17.17
CA GLY A 494 4.89 4.70 -16.29
C GLY A 494 5.78 4.30 -15.11
N THR A 495 5.49 3.18 -14.43
CA THR A 495 6.34 2.68 -13.34
C THR A 495 7.69 2.24 -13.87
N THR A 496 7.74 1.63 -15.05
CA THR A 496 9.00 1.25 -15.70
C THR A 496 9.87 2.47 -15.98
N THR A 497 9.30 3.52 -16.58
CA THR A 497 10.01 4.79 -16.84
C THR A 497 10.47 5.45 -15.54
N TRP A 498 9.62 5.46 -14.51
CA TRP A 498 9.97 5.99 -13.20
C TRP A 498 11.14 5.24 -12.56
N PHE A 499 11.08 3.90 -12.52
CA PHE A 499 12.14 3.07 -11.96
C PHE A 499 13.45 3.24 -12.72
N ARG A 500 13.40 3.28 -14.05
CA ARG A 500 14.56 3.51 -14.91
C ARG A 500 15.20 4.86 -14.58
N THR A 501 14.41 5.93 -14.53
CA THR A 501 14.89 7.29 -14.22
C THR A 501 15.51 7.36 -12.83
N TYR A 502 14.84 6.81 -11.81
CA TYR A 502 15.34 6.79 -10.44
C TYR A 502 16.66 5.99 -10.33
N MET A 503 16.69 4.78 -10.88
CA MET A 503 17.87 3.91 -10.83
C MET A 503 19.08 4.58 -11.48
N TRP A 504 18.93 5.13 -12.69
CA TRP A 504 20.02 5.82 -13.37
C TRP A 504 20.42 7.11 -12.66
N GLY A 505 19.47 7.83 -12.04
CA GLY A 505 19.76 8.97 -11.18
C GLY A 505 20.65 8.61 -9.98
N VAL A 506 20.33 7.53 -9.27
CA VAL A 506 21.14 7.03 -8.14
C VAL A 506 22.54 6.63 -8.60
N ILE A 507 22.64 5.89 -9.72
CA ILE A 507 23.92 5.46 -10.27
C ILE A 507 24.76 6.66 -10.71
N TYR A 508 24.15 7.65 -11.36
CA TYR A 508 24.84 8.86 -11.78
C TYR A 508 25.41 9.61 -10.59
N LEU A 509 24.56 9.95 -9.60
CA LEU A 509 24.94 10.72 -8.42
C LEU A 509 26.05 10.04 -7.61
N ARG A 510 26.07 8.71 -7.58
CA ARG A 510 27.10 7.96 -6.85
C ARG A 510 28.46 7.94 -7.54
N ASN A 511 28.49 8.08 -8.85
CA ASN A 511 29.73 8.05 -9.64
C ASN A 511 30.05 9.44 -10.21
N VAL A 512 29.72 10.48 -9.44
CA VAL A 512 30.24 11.84 -9.66
C VAL A 512 31.70 11.92 -9.23
N ASP A 513 32.11 11.12 -8.24
CA ASP A 513 33.48 11.03 -7.77
C ASP A 513 33.87 9.55 -7.49
N PRO A 514 34.72 8.91 -8.33
CA PRO A 514 35.36 9.48 -9.52
C PRO A 514 34.34 9.75 -10.65
N PRO A 515 34.53 10.80 -11.47
CA PRO A 515 33.57 11.21 -12.50
C PRO A 515 33.65 10.29 -13.73
N ILE A 516 33.08 9.09 -13.62
CA ILE A 516 33.11 8.09 -14.70
C ILE A 516 32.29 8.50 -15.93
N TRP A 517 31.40 9.48 -15.77
CA TRP A 517 30.51 9.99 -16.80
C TRP A 517 31.04 11.26 -17.48
N TYR A 518 32.25 11.71 -17.12
CA TYR A 518 32.88 12.84 -17.78
C TYR A 518 33.09 12.55 -19.27
N ASP A 519 32.78 13.53 -20.14
CA ASP A 519 32.87 13.42 -21.61
C ASP A 519 31.93 12.37 -22.23
N THR A 520 30.83 12.04 -21.55
CA THR A 520 29.77 11.17 -22.09
C THR A 520 28.48 11.94 -22.36
N ASP A 521 27.82 11.68 -23.50
CA ASP A 521 26.56 12.33 -23.90
C ASP A 521 25.32 11.72 -23.18
N VAL A 522 25.37 11.63 -21.85
CA VAL A 522 24.28 11.01 -21.08
C VAL A 522 23.12 11.99 -20.91
N LYS A 523 21.95 11.63 -21.46
CA LYS A 523 20.67 12.35 -21.28
C LYS A 523 19.79 11.60 -20.27
N LEU A 524 19.91 11.94 -18.98
CA LEU A 524 19.15 11.27 -17.91
C LEU A 524 17.72 11.79 -17.72
N PHE A 525 17.47 13.04 -18.07
CA PHE A 525 16.20 13.72 -17.82
C PHE A 525 15.80 14.53 -19.05
N GLU A 526 14.50 14.55 -19.37
CA GLU A 526 13.95 15.52 -20.30
C GLU A 526 13.89 16.88 -19.61
N ILE A 527 14.69 17.82 -20.10
CA ILE A 527 14.65 19.20 -19.63
C ILE A 527 13.43 19.86 -20.30
N GLN A 528 12.31 19.93 -19.58
CA GLN A 528 11.21 20.80 -20.00
C GLN A 528 11.64 22.25 -19.77
N ARG A 529 11.72 23.02 -20.85
CA ARG A 529 11.81 24.48 -20.76
C ARG A 529 10.44 25.00 -20.32
N ILE A 530 10.40 25.70 -19.20
CA ILE A 530 9.24 26.47 -18.75
C ILE A 530 9.09 27.70 -19.65
#